data_AF-A0A7C3LK36-F1
#
_entry.id   AF-A0A7C3LK36-F1
#
_cell.length_a   1.000
_cell.length_b   1.000
_cell.length_c   1.000
_cell.angle_alpha   90.00
_cell.angle_beta   90.00
_cell.angle_gamma   90.00
#
_symmetry.space_group_name_H-M   'P 1'
#
loop_
_entity.id
_entity.type
_entity.pdbx_description
1 polymer ?
#
loop_
_entity_poly.entity_id
_entity_poly.type
_entity_poly.pdbx_seq_one_letter_code
_entity_poly.pdbx_strand_id
1 'polypeptide(L)'
;MSSPISQSARITGMNLDSRPPLMKWGIVLGLAVIYLLALSPLEVIFGPYATTLLVIPVAAATWYLGLAGGLIGSVLGVSFSIWWLLRGGHHTFHELMQLGLPFRAVMLTALVFIIHLIRRRIDQFAEAEAEARSREEYLALLNDMTRAILLSKDFDSILTLLAKNMAKLINADDCYITRWDDARGLPIPTKTTAALAEPYVFNEKNANRQSLTASVLKAGRALAADDVFNSPYISVEIAKRYPTRSVLGVPLIARENKLGAAIIGFNSPHHFTTEEI
;
A
#
# COMPACT_ATOMS: atom_id res chain seq x y z
N MET A 1 -32.95 0.61 -11.56
CA MET A 1 -32.03 -0.31 -12.27
C MET A 1 -30.87 -0.58 -11.34
N SER A 2 -30.89 -1.75 -10.70
CA SER A 2 -29.96 -2.15 -9.66
C SER A 2 -28.89 -3.06 -10.28
N SER A 3 -27.62 -2.72 -10.09
CA SER A 3 -26.45 -3.42 -10.64
C SER A 3 -26.29 -4.84 -10.08
N PRO A 4 -25.97 -5.87 -10.91
CA PRO A 4 -25.95 -7.27 -10.49
C PRO A 4 -24.56 -7.79 -10.05
N ILE A 5 -23.67 -6.94 -9.50
CA ILE A 5 -22.27 -7.34 -9.23
C ILE A 5 -21.98 -7.63 -7.74
N SER A 6 -22.93 -7.43 -6.82
CA SER A 6 -22.64 -7.55 -5.38
C SER A 6 -22.77 -8.97 -4.76
N GLN A 7 -22.94 -10.04 -5.54
CA GLN A 7 -23.19 -11.39 -4.98
C GLN A 7 -22.11 -12.46 -5.21
N SER A 8 -21.04 -12.21 -5.96
CA SER A 8 -20.05 -13.26 -6.26
C SER A 8 -18.83 -13.32 -5.33
N ALA A 9 -18.65 -12.37 -4.40
CA ALA A 9 -17.50 -12.34 -3.48
C ALA A 9 -17.75 -13.13 -2.16
N ARG A 10 -18.51 -14.23 -2.24
CA ARG A 10 -18.65 -15.21 -1.15
C ARG A 10 -18.09 -16.56 -1.58
N ILE A 11 -16.93 -16.55 -2.25
CA ILE A 11 -16.13 -17.76 -2.42
C ILE A 11 -15.47 -18.03 -1.07
N THR A 12 -16.20 -18.78 -0.25
CA THR A 12 -15.74 -19.81 0.67
C THR A 12 -14.30 -19.62 1.18
N GLY A 13 -14.06 -18.52 1.88
CA GLY A 13 -13.02 -18.46 2.89
C GLY A 13 -13.42 -19.43 3.99
N MET A 14 -13.03 -20.70 3.83
CA MET A 14 -12.98 -21.62 4.95
C MET A 14 -11.82 -21.14 5.83
N ASN A 15 -12.05 -20.03 6.55
CA ASN A 15 -11.11 -19.47 7.50
C ASN A 15 -11.06 -20.45 8.67
N LEU A 16 -10.24 -21.49 8.50
CA LEU A 16 -10.00 -22.55 9.45
C LEU A 16 -9.42 -22.00 10.77
N ASP A 17 -8.92 -20.77 10.74
CA ASP A 17 -8.40 -20.08 11.91
C ASP A 17 -9.43 -19.35 12.77
N SER A 18 -10.64 -19.08 12.27
CA SER A 18 -11.69 -18.39 13.04
C SER A 18 -12.38 -19.26 14.10
N ARG A 19 -12.12 -20.57 14.11
CA ARG A 19 -12.72 -21.49 15.10
C ARG A 19 -12.05 -21.27 16.46
N PRO A 20 -12.82 -21.16 17.56
CA PRO A 20 -12.23 -21.00 18.89
C PRO A 20 -11.29 -22.18 19.18
N PRO A 21 -10.20 -21.95 19.92
CA PRO A 21 -9.16 -22.96 20.15
C PRO A 21 -9.75 -24.25 20.73
N LEU A 22 -10.75 -24.15 21.61
CA LEU A 22 -11.49 -25.29 22.18
C LEU A 22 -12.15 -26.18 21.12
N MET A 23 -12.68 -25.60 20.04
CA MET A 23 -13.35 -26.34 18.99
C MET A 23 -12.35 -27.06 18.06
N LYS A 24 -11.16 -26.48 17.86
CA LYS A 24 -10.05 -27.15 17.14
C LYS A 24 -9.59 -28.40 17.90
N TRP A 25 -9.42 -28.30 19.22
CA TRP A 25 -9.08 -29.45 20.09
C TRP A 25 -10.19 -30.51 20.12
N GLY A 26 -11.45 -30.10 20.20
CA GLY A 26 -12.59 -31.03 20.19
C GLY A 26 -12.66 -31.91 18.93
N ILE A 27 -12.38 -31.35 17.76
CA ILE A 27 -12.36 -32.11 16.49
C ILE A 27 -11.21 -33.11 16.47
N VAL A 28 -10.00 -32.69 16.87
CA VAL A 28 -8.81 -33.56 16.89
C VAL A 28 -8.98 -34.70 17.90
N LEU A 29 -9.46 -34.39 19.10
CA LEU A 29 -9.74 -35.40 20.14
C LEU A 29 -10.86 -36.35 19.71
N GLY A 30 -11.94 -35.83 19.11
CA GLY A 30 -13.02 -36.65 18.57
C GLY A 30 -12.53 -37.65 17.52
N LEU A 31 -11.72 -37.19 16.55
CA LEU A 31 -11.12 -38.06 15.55
C LEU A 31 -10.15 -39.09 16.15
N ALA A 32 -9.37 -38.70 17.16
CA ALA A 32 -8.49 -39.62 17.86
C ALA A 32 -9.27 -40.69 18.63
N VAL A 33 -10.35 -40.32 19.33
CA VAL A 33 -11.23 -41.26 20.04
C VAL A 33 -11.92 -42.21 19.07
N ILE A 34 -12.45 -41.69 17.95
CA ILE A 34 -13.05 -42.51 16.89
C ILE A 34 -12.02 -43.51 16.36
N TYR A 35 -10.79 -43.07 16.09
CA TYR A 35 -9.71 -43.95 15.64
C TYR A 35 -9.43 -45.06 16.67
N LEU A 36 -9.32 -44.72 17.96
CA LEU A 36 -9.07 -45.70 19.03
C LEU A 36 -10.20 -46.72 19.16
N LEU A 37 -11.46 -46.29 19.07
CA LEU A 37 -12.63 -47.17 19.12
C LEU A 37 -12.73 -48.05 17.88
N ALA A 38 -12.39 -47.52 16.71
CA ALA A 38 -12.41 -48.26 15.45
C ALA A 38 -11.25 -49.25 15.32
N LEU A 39 -10.15 -49.07 16.08
CA LEU A 39 -8.94 -49.87 15.94
C LEU A 39 -9.16 -51.37 16.23
N SER A 40 -9.86 -51.69 17.31
CA SER A 40 -10.12 -53.09 17.71
C SER A 40 -10.95 -53.89 16.68
N PRO A 41 -12.12 -53.41 16.20
CA PRO A 41 -12.86 -54.14 15.18
C PRO A 41 -12.14 -54.16 13.82
N LEU A 42 -11.38 -53.10 13.47
CA LEU A 42 -10.62 -53.10 12.22
C LEU A 42 -9.47 -54.10 12.22
N GLU A 43 -8.81 -54.33 13.35
CA GLU A 43 -7.70 -55.26 13.44
C GLU A 43 -8.14 -56.70 13.13
N VAL A 44 -9.38 -57.07 13.47
CA VAL A 44 -9.96 -58.39 13.11
C VAL A 44 -10.11 -58.55 11.59
N ILE A 45 -10.38 -57.45 10.87
CA ILE A 45 -10.68 -57.47 9.43
C ILE A 45 -9.42 -57.25 8.59
N PHE A 46 -8.58 -56.29 8.99
CA PHE A 46 -7.43 -55.80 8.22
C PHE A 46 -6.08 -56.16 8.87
N GLY A 47 -6.08 -56.80 10.03
CA GLY A 47 -4.86 -57.16 10.75
C GLY A 47 -4.04 -55.92 11.18
N PRO A 48 -2.70 -56.03 11.28
CA PRO A 48 -1.83 -54.98 11.78
C PRO A 48 -1.83 -53.69 10.91
N TYR A 49 -2.34 -53.77 9.68
CA TYR A 49 -2.50 -52.62 8.79
C TYR A 49 -3.57 -51.62 9.25
N ALA A 50 -4.47 -52.01 10.16
CA ALA A 50 -5.46 -51.11 10.78
C ALA A 50 -4.82 -49.84 11.38
N THR A 51 -3.60 -49.98 11.91
CA THR A 51 -2.82 -48.86 12.49
C THR A 51 -2.41 -47.80 11.46
N THR A 52 -2.51 -48.06 10.14
CA THR A 52 -2.15 -47.09 9.09
C THR A 52 -3.14 -45.93 9.01
N LEU A 53 -4.37 -46.12 9.50
CA LEU A 53 -5.39 -45.06 9.54
C LEU A 53 -5.06 -43.93 10.52
N LEU A 54 -3.99 -44.06 11.31
CA LEU A 54 -3.43 -42.99 12.12
C LEU A 54 -3.12 -41.72 11.30
N VAL A 55 -2.93 -41.85 9.99
CA VAL A 55 -2.78 -40.71 9.06
C VAL A 55 -3.92 -39.69 9.22
N ILE A 56 -5.16 -40.13 9.42
CA ILE A 56 -6.35 -39.25 9.47
C ILE A 56 -6.31 -38.32 10.69
N PRO A 57 -6.20 -38.80 11.94
CA PRO A 57 -6.11 -37.92 13.11
C PRO A 57 -4.82 -37.10 13.13
N VAL A 58 -3.69 -37.61 12.60
CA VAL A 58 -2.43 -36.86 12.50
C VAL A 58 -2.51 -35.73 11.48
N ALA A 59 -3.11 -35.97 10.32
CA ALA A 59 -3.37 -34.94 9.31
C ALA A 59 -4.30 -33.86 9.86
N ALA A 60 -5.37 -34.25 10.57
CA ALA A 60 -6.26 -33.30 11.23
C ALA A 60 -5.55 -32.48 12.32
N ALA A 61 -4.73 -33.12 13.16
CA ALA A 61 -3.92 -32.43 14.16
C ALA A 61 -2.96 -31.42 13.52
N THR A 62 -2.30 -31.78 12.42
CA THR A 62 -1.43 -30.88 11.66
C THR A 62 -2.21 -29.70 11.09
N TRP A 63 -3.38 -29.97 10.53
CA TRP A 63 -4.21 -28.95 9.88
C TRP A 63 -4.75 -27.92 10.87
N TYR A 64 -5.19 -28.35 12.05
CA TYR A 64 -5.84 -27.47 13.03
C TYR A 64 -4.90 -26.90 14.09
N LEU A 65 -3.91 -27.66 14.56
CA LEU A 65 -3.00 -27.29 15.65
C LEU A 65 -1.60 -26.90 15.13
N GLY A 66 -1.37 -26.97 13.82
CA GLY A 66 -0.10 -26.61 13.18
C GLY A 66 0.96 -27.69 13.30
N LEU A 67 2.21 -27.31 12.98
CA LEU A 67 3.35 -28.23 12.88
C LEU A 67 3.60 -29.00 14.19
N ALA A 68 3.57 -28.30 15.33
CA ALA A 68 3.81 -28.91 16.64
C ALA A 68 2.75 -29.96 17.00
N GLY A 69 1.47 -29.68 16.74
CA GLY A 69 0.38 -30.63 16.99
C GLY A 69 0.45 -31.87 16.10
N GLY A 70 0.82 -31.69 14.83
CA GLY A 70 1.04 -32.79 13.89
C GLY A 70 2.22 -33.70 14.30
N LEU A 71 3.35 -33.10 14.68
CA LEU A 71 4.53 -33.85 15.15
C LEU A 71 4.23 -34.62 16.43
N ILE A 72 3.66 -33.97 17.45
CA ILE A 72 3.28 -34.61 18.72
C ILE A 72 2.28 -35.73 18.45
N GLY A 73 1.25 -35.50 17.63
CA GLY A 73 0.26 -36.50 17.25
C GLY A 73 0.87 -37.70 16.53
N SER A 74 1.83 -37.47 15.62
CA SER A 74 2.52 -38.54 14.92
C SER A 74 3.37 -39.41 15.86
N VAL A 75 4.12 -38.78 16.78
CA VAL A 75 4.98 -39.49 17.74
C VAL A 75 4.14 -40.29 18.72
N LEU A 76 3.10 -39.68 19.30
CA LEU A 76 2.20 -40.35 20.23
C LEU A 76 1.42 -41.49 19.56
N GLY A 77 0.94 -41.27 18.34
CA GLY A 77 0.21 -42.28 17.59
C GLY A 77 1.07 -43.48 17.18
N VAL A 78 2.32 -43.24 16.74
CA VAL A 78 3.27 -44.31 16.44
C VAL A 78 3.63 -45.09 17.71
N SER A 79 3.89 -44.38 18.82
CA SER A 79 4.18 -45.01 20.12
C SER A 79 3.01 -45.86 20.62
N PHE A 80 1.78 -45.36 20.48
CA PHE A 80 0.57 -46.10 20.79
C PHE A 80 0.41 -47.33 19.90
N SER A 81 0.69 -47.21 18.60
CA SER A 81 0.60 -48.33 17.65
C SER A 81 1.60 -49.44 17.98
N ILE A 82 2.83 -49.08 18.39
CA ILE A 82 3.84 -50.04 18.84
C ILE A 82 3.38 -50.75 20.11
N TRP A 83 2.90 -49.98 21.11
CA TRP A 83 2.38 -50.55 22.35
C TRP A 83 1.18 -51.48 22.11
N TRP A 84 0.26 -51.09 21.23
CA TRP A 84 -0.92 -51.88 20.85
C TRP A 84 -0.54 -53.22 20.23
N LEU A 85 0.35 -53.21 19.22
CA LEU A 85 0.80 -54.41 18.52
C LEU A 85 1.60 -55.37 19.42
N LEU A 86 2.40 -54.84 20.35
CA LEU A 86 3.16 -55.66 21.30
C LEU A 86 2.28 -56.28 22.39
N ARG A 87 1.23 -55.58 22.83
CA ARG A 87 0.31 -56.05 23.88
C ARG A 87 -0.43 -57.33 23.48
N GLY A 88 -0.72 -57.51 22.20
CA GLY A 88 -1.40 -58.71 21.68
C GLY A 88 -0.56 -59.98 21.72
N GLY A 89 0.75 -59.91 21.98
CA GLY A 89 1.64 -61.08 22.07
C GLY A 89 1.87 -61.83 20.74
N HIS A 90 1.29 -61.36 19.63
CA HIS A 90 1.35 -62.01 18.32
C HIS A 90 2.48 -61.51 17.42
N HIS A 91 3.17 -60.42 17.77
CA HIS A 91 4.21 -59.81 16.93
C HIS A 91 5.53 -59.58 17.68
N THR A 92 6.63 -60.06 17.07
CA THR A 92 7.99 -59.86 17.59
C THR A 92 8.59 -58.54 17.06
N PHE A 93 9.54 -57.94 17.77
CA PHE A 93 10.22 -56.71 17.32
C PHE A 93 10.79 -56.81 15.88
N HIS A 94 11.26 -57.99 15.47
CA HIS A 94 11.76 -58.22 14.12
C HIS A 94 10.64 -58.16 13.06
N GLU A 95 9.44 -58.68 13.36
CA GLU A 95 8.28 -58.61 12.46
C GLU A 95 7.77 -57.18 12.32
N LEU A 96 7.81 -56.39 13.41
CA LEU A 96 7.49 -54.96 13.39
C LEU A 96 8.41 -54.17 12.45
N MET A 97 9.68 -54.58 12.33
CA MET A 97 10.61 -54.01 11.34
C MET A 97 10.29 -54.43 9.90
N GLN A 98 9.85 -55.68 9.68
CA GLN A 98 9.40 -56.15 8.36
C GLN A 98 8.05 -55.55 7.93
N LEU A 99 7.18 -55.21 8.89
CA LEU A 99 5.91 -54.49 8.69
C LEU A 99 6.08 -53.02 8.28
N GLY A 100 7.32 -52.52 8.15
CA GLY A 100 7.60 -51.19 7.61
C GLY A 100 7.25 -50.05 8.57
N LEU A 101 7.17 -50.29 9.88
CA LEU A 101 6.96 -49.23 10.88
C LEU A 101 7.90 -48.02 10.77
N PRO A 102 9.23 -48.17 10.57
CA PRO A 102 10.10 -47.00 10.43
C PRO A 102 9.75 -46.18 9.19
N PHE A 103 9.42 -46.84 8.08
CA PHE A 103 8.97 -46.17 6.85
C PHE A 103 7.67 -45.39 7.09
N ARG A 104 6.73 -45.96 7.85
CA ARG A 104 5.47 -45.31 8.19
C ARG A 104 5.65 -44.07 9.07
N ALA A 105 6.55 -44.14 10.06
CA ALA A 105 6.86 -42.98 10.90
C ALA A 105 7.46 -41.83 10.07
N VAL A 106 8.41 -42.15 9.18
CA VAL A 106 9.01 -41.16 8.25
C VAL A 106 7.92 -40.58 7.34
N MET A 107 7.05 -41.42 6.76
CA MET A 107 5.96 -40.96 5.89
C MET A 107 4.97 -40.04 6.61
N LEU A 108 4.63 -40.32 7.88
CA LEU A 108 3.78 -39.44 8.68
C LEU A 108 4.44 -38.09 8.95
N THR A 109 5.73 -38.08 9.31
CA THR A 109 6.44 -36.80 9.52
C THR A 109 6.57 -35.99 8.23
N ALA A 110 6.82 -36.66 7.09
CA ALA A 110 6.84 -36.04 5.78
C ALA A 110 5.46 -35.46 5.42
N LEU A 111 4.38 -36.19 5.69
CA LEU A 111 3.01 -35.71 5.47
C LEU A 111 2.69 -34.50 6.33
N VAL A 112 3.06 -34.51 7.62
CA VAL A 112 2.92 -33.36 8.53
C VAL A 112 3.63 -32.14 7.94
N PHE A 113 4.86 -32.32 7.45
CA PHE A 113 5.65 -31.24 6.87
C PHE A 113 5.05 -30.72 5.56
N ILE A 114 4.61 -31.62 4.68
CA ILE A 114 3.95 -31.27 3.41
C ILE A 114 2.65 -30.49 3.67
N ILE A 115 1.81 -30.98 4.58
CA ILE A 115 0.56 -30.30 4.95
C ILE A 115 0.85 -28.90 5.51
N HIS A 116 1.86 -28.78 6.37
CA HIS A 116 2.26 -27.49 6.95
C HIS A 116 2.79 -26.52 5.87
N LEU A 117 3.63 -27.01 4.95
CA LEU A 117 4.15 -26.21 3.84
C LEU A 117 3.04 -25.71 2.91
N ILE A 118 2.09 -26.59 2.56
CA ILE A 118 0.96 -26.23 1.70
C ILE A 118 0.12 -25.14 2.36
N ARG A 119 -0.24 -25.31 3.64
CA ARG A 119 -1.00 -24.30 4.39
C ARG A 119 -0.27 -22.96 4.39
N ARG A 120 1.01 -22.95 4.76
CA ARG A 120 1.83 -21.74 4.77
C ARG A 120 1.88 -21.06 3.40
N ARG A 121 1.95 -21.83 2.32
CA ARG A 121 1.95 -21.29 0.94
C ARG A 121 0.60 -20.69 0.55
N ILE A 122 -0.50 -21.34 0.91
CA ILE A 122 -1.86 -20.82 0.64
C ILE A 122 -2.07 -19.50 1.37
N ASP A 123 -1.71 -19.42 2.64
CA ASP A 123 -1.88 -18.21 3.46
C ASP A 123 -1.05 -17.05 2.89
N GLN A 124 0.22 -17.30 2.56
CA GLN A 124 1.10 -16.31 1.92
C GLN A 124 0.57 -15.82 0.58
N PHE A 125 0.04 -16.73 -0.24
CA PHE A 125 -0.50 -16.38 -1.55
C PHE A 125 -1.78 -15.54 -1.40
N ALA A 126 -2.66 -15.90 -0.47
CA ALA A 126 -3.89 -15.17 -0.19
C ALA A 126 -3.61 -13.75 0.32
N GLU A 127 -2.63 -13.57 1.21
CA GLU A 127 -2.21 -12.25 1.70
C GLU A 127 -1.62 -11.40 0.57
N ALA A 128 -0.73 -11.97 -0.25
CA ALA A 128 -0.11 -11.28 -1.37
C ALA A 128 -1.13 -10.84 -2.43
N GLU A 129 -2.12 -11.68 -2.76
CA GLU A 129 -3.20 -11.31 -3.66
C GLU A 129 -4.09 -10.20 -3.10
N ALA A 130 -4.40 -10.24 -1.79
CA ALA A 130 -5.19 -9.21 -1.15
C ALA A 130 -4.48 -7.85 -1.15
N GLU A 131 -3.17 -7.84 -0.87
CA GLU A 131 -2.34 -6.63 -0.94
C GLU A 131 -2.23 -6.10 -2.38
N ALA A 132 -2.03 -6.99 -3.36
CA ALA A 132 -1.98 -6.62 -4.78
C ALA A 132 -3.30 -5.99 -5.25
N ARG A 133 -4.45 -6.58 -4.91
CA ARG A 133 -5.77 -6.01 -5.25
C ARG A 133 -6.00 -4.64 -4.60
N SER A 134 -5.68 -4.50 -3.31
CA SER A 134 -5.81 -3.22 -2.62
C SER A 134 -4.94 -2.13 -3.27
N ARG A 135 -3.74 -2.51 -3.70
CA ARG A 135 -2.84 -1.61 -4.43
C ARG A 135 -3.38 -1.24 -5.81
N GLU A 136 -3.94 -2.18 -6.56
CA GLU A 136 -4.58 -1.91 -7.86
C GLU A 136 -5.78 -0.97 -7.71
N GLU A 137 -6.65 -1.20 -6.73
CA GLU A 137 -7.79 -0.32 -6.42
C GLU A 137 -7.33 1.09 -6.04
N TYR A 138 -6.30 1.21 -5.20
CA TYR A 138 -5.71 2.50 -4.84
C TYR A 138 -5.14 3.25 -6.06
N LEU A 139 -4.40 2.55 -6.92
CA LEU A 139 -3.86 3.14 -8.15
C LEU A 139 -4.95 3.55 -9.13
N ALA A 140 -6.02 2.77 -9.25
CA ALA A 140 -7.18 3.11 -10.07
C ALA A 140 -7.86 4.38 -9.56
N LEU A 141 -8.13 4.46 -8.25
CA LEU A 141 -8.67 5.66 -7.60
C LEU A 141 -7.78 6.89 -7.81
N LEU A 142 -6.46 6.75 -7.63
CA LEU A 142 -5.51 7.84 -7.83
C LEU A 142 -5.46 8.29 -9.29
N ASN A 143 -5.50 7.36 -10.24
CA ASN A 143 -5.57 7.64 -11.66
C ASN A 143 -6.90 8.34 -12.01
N ASP A 144 -8.02 7.89 -11.47
CA ASP A 144 -9.33 8.50 -11.68
C ASP A 144 -9.40 9.90 -11.07
N MET A 145 -8.83 10.15 -9.90
CA MET A 145 -8.69 11.49 -9.31
C MET A 145 -7.80 12.39 -10.18
N THR A 146 -6.65 11.89 -10.60
CA THR A 146 -5.72 12.64 -11.47
C THR A 146 -6.39 12.97 -12.80
N ARG A 147 -7.11 12.01 -13.39
CA ARG A 147 -7.90 12.18 -14.60
C ARG A 147 -9.04 13.15 -14.38
N ALA A 148 -9.75 13.11 -13.24
CA ALA A 148 -10.80 14.07 -12.91
C ALA A 148 -10.25 15.49 -12.75
N ILE A 149 -9.04 15.66 -12.18
CA ILE A 149 -8.36 16.95 -12.10
C ILE A 149 -7.96 17.44 -13.49
N LEU A 150 -7.36 16.57 -14.31
CA LEU A 150 -6.90 16.90 -15.67
C LEU A 150 -8.05 17.13 -16.67
N LEU A 151 -9.17 16.43 -16.50
CA LEU A 151 -10.38 16.57 -17.32
C LEU A 151 -11.38 17.57 -16.73
N SER A 152 -11.18 18.03 -15.48
CA SER A 152 -11.97 19.14 -14.95
C SER A 152 -11.69 20.34 -15.83
N LYS A 153 -12.75 20.85 -16.45
CA LYS A 153 -12.72 21.95 -17.44
C LYS A 153 -12.33 23.30 -16.84
N ASP A 154 -11.75 23.33 -15.65
CA ASP A 154 -11.49 24.56 -14.92
C ASP A 154 -10.09 24.58 -14.28
N PHE A 155 -9.08 24.39 -15.14
CA PHE A 155 -7.67 24.68 -14.84
C PHE A 155 -7.51 26.06 -14.17
N ASP A 156 -8.38 26.99 -14.53
CA ASP A 156 -8.50 28.34 -13.99
C ASP A 156 -8.88 28.33 -12.49
N SER A 157 -9.86 27.51 -12.08
CA SER A 157 -10.23 27.28 -10.67
C SER A 157 -9.13 26.61 -9.86
N ILE A 158 -8.39 25.66 -10.44
CA ILE A 158 -7.27 24.98 -9.75
C ILE A 158 -6.13 25.98 -9.47
N LEU A 159 -5.75 26.78 -10.45
CA LEU A 159 -4.72 27.81 -10.26
C LEU A 159 -5.15 28.86 -9.23
N THR A 160 -6.43 29.22 -9.22
CA THR A 160 -6.99 30.14 -8.22
C THR A 160 -6.89 29.57 -6.80
N LEU A 161 -7.23 28.28 -6.63
CA LEU A 161 -7.11 27.60 -5.34
C LEU A 161 -5.64 27.48 -4.88
N LEU A 162 -4.74 27.15 -5.80
CA LEU A 162 -3.30 27.10 -5.55
C LEU A 162 -2.75 28.46 -5.07
N ALA A 163 -3.07 29.54 -5.78
CA ALA A 163 -2.63 30.89 -5.41
C ALA A 163 -3.09 31.26 -3.99
N LYS A 164 -4.36 30.99 -3.67
CA LYS A 164 -4.94 31.26 -2.35
C LYS A 164 -4.28 30.44 -1.24
N ASN A 165 -4.01 29.16 -1.49
CA ASN A 165 -3.37 28.29 -0.50
C ASN A 165 -1.90 28.65 -0.26
N MET A 166 -1.15 29.03 -1.30
CA MET A 166 0.24 29.48 -1.15
C MET A 166 0.33 30.78 -0.35
N ALA A 167 -0.51 31.78 -0.65
CA ALA A 167 -0.58 33.01 0.14
C ALA A 167 -0.87 32.70 1.62
N LYS A 168 -1.84 31.82 1.90
CA LYS A 168 -2.20 31.43 3.27
C LYS A 168 -1.09 30.69 4.00
N LEU A 169 -0.34 29.82 3.32
CA LEU A 169 0.71 29.00 3.94
C LEU A 169 1.88 29.87 4.43
N ILE A 170 2.26 30.89 3.66
CA ILE A 170 3.36 31.81 4.00
C ILE A 170 2.83 33.09 4.69
N ASN A 171 1.53 33.14 4.99
CA ASN A 171 0.84 34.30 5.58
C ASN A 171 1.14 35.61 4.83
N ALA A 172 1.20 35.52 3.49
CA ALA A 172 1.45 36.64 2.59
C ALA A 172 0.14 37.33 2.19
N ASP A 173 0.26 38.59 1.78
CA ASP A 173 -0.90 39.39 1.37
C ASP A 173 -1.45 38.91 0.02
N ASP A 174 -0.55 38.62 -0.93
CA ASP A 174 -0.90 38.38 -2.32
C ASP A 174 -0.13 37.21 -2.93
N CYS A 175 -0.72 36.53 -3.91
CA CYS A 175 -0.05 35.56 -4.75
C CYS A 175 -0.44 35.75 -6.22
N TYR A 176 0.55 35.78 -7.09
CA TYR A 176 0.44 35.93 -8.53
C TYR A 176 0.97 34.68 -9.23
N ILE A 177 0.21 34.15 -10.18
CA ILE A 177 0.62 33.05 -11.03
C ILE A 177 0.82 33.58 -12.45
N THR A 178 1.96 33.21 -13.02
CA THR A 178 2.32 33.52 -14.40
C THR A 178 2.59 32.22 -15.16
N ARG A 179 2.19 32.19 -16.42
CA ARG A 179 2.59 31.16 -17.38
C ARG A 179 3.75 31.66 -18.22
N TRP A 180 4.68 30.78 -18.56
CA TRP A 180 5.77 31.12 -19.47
C TRP A 180 5.36 30.84 -20.93
N ASP A 181 5.64 31.78 -21.81
CA ASP A 181 5.53 31.60 -23.27
C ASP A 181 6.93 31.40 -23.84
N ASP A 182 7.30 30.15 -24.12
CA ASP A 182 8.62 29.81 -24.67
C ASP A 182 8.85 30.39 -26.06
N ALA A 183 7.80 30.56 -26.88
CA ALA A 183 7.94 31.08 -28.24
C ALA A 183 8.30 32.57 -28.24
N ARG A 184 7.79 33.32 -27.25
CA ARG A 184 8.05 34.76 -27.12
C ARG A 184 9.12 35.09 -26.07
N GLY A 185 9.43 34.16 -25.17
CA GLY A 185 10.30 34.38 -24.02
C GLY A 185 9.70 35.33 -22.98
N LEU A 186 8.37 35.29 -22.79
CA LEU A 186 7.63 36.27 -21.99
C LEU A 186 6.76 35.63 -20.92
N PRO A 187 6.62 36.25 -19.74
CA PRO A 187 5.63 35.83 -18.75
C PRO A 187 4.23 36.34 -19.13
N ILE A 188 3.25 35.45 -19.08
CA ILE A 188 1.83 35.74 -19.28
C ILE A 188 1.13 35.68 -17.92
N PRO A 189 0.66 36.84 -17.39
CA PRO A 189 -0.22 36.88 -16.21
C PRO A 189 -1.42 35.94 -16.36
N THR A 190 -1.67 35.08 -15.37
CA THR A 190 -2.75 34.10 -15.42
C THR A 190 -3.74 34.31 -14.27
N LYS A 191 -3.27 34.24 -13.03
CA LYS A 191 -4.12 34.41 -11.83
C LYS A 191 -3.46 35.27 -10.78
N THR A 192 -4.29 35.92 -9.96
CA THR A 192 -3.86 36.70 -8.81
C THR A 192 -4.90 36.63 -7.71
N THR A 193 -4.47 36.66 -6.44
CA THR A 193 -5.35 36.92 -5.30
C THR A 193 -5.51 38.42 -5.01
N ALA A 194 -4.62 39.25 -5.55
CA ALA A 194 -4.58 40.68 -5.30
C ALA A 194 -5.74 41.43 -5.95
N ALA A 195 -6.32 42.36 -5.19
CA ALA A 195 -7.22 43.37 -5.74
C ALA A 195 -6.39 44.47 -6.42
N LEU A 196 -6.24 44.36 -7.75
CA LEU A 196 -5.46 45.31 -8.54
C LEU A 196 -6.32 46.45 -9.10
N ALA A 197 -5.74 47.65 -9.18
CA ALA A 197 -6.37 48.80 -9.82
C ALA A 197 -6.49 48.63 -11.35
N GLU A 198 -5.55 47.90 -11.96
CA GLU A 198 -5.58 47.52 -13.37
C GLU A 198 -5.82 46.01 -13.53
N PRO A 199 -6.45 45.56 -14.63
CA PRO A 199 -6.59 44.13 -14.90
C PRO A 199 -5.23 43.41 -14.92
N TYR A 200 -5.17 42.22 -14.32
CA TYR A 200 -3.98 41.37 -14.31
C TYR A 200 -3.75 40.69 -15.66
N VAL A 201 -3.46 41.50 -16.69
CA VAL A 201 -3.26 41.06 -18.07
C VAL A 201 -1.87 41.45 -18.56
N PHE A 202 -1.39 40.68 -19.54
CA PHE A 202 -0.13 40.98 -20.21
C PHE A 202 -0.17 42.39 -20.83
N ASN A 203 0.94 43.12 -20.70
CA ASN A 203 1.09 44.46 -21.26
C ASN A 203 2.33 44.48 -22.16
N GLU A 204 2.13 44.66 -23.46
CA GLU A 204 3.19 44.67 -24.48
C GLU A 204 4.30 45.69 -24.20
N LYS A 205 3.99 46.82 -23.57
CA LYS A 205 4.98 47.85 -23.21
C LYS A 205 6.06 47.33 -22.25
N ASN A 206 5.78 46.23 -21.55
CA ASN A 206 6.68 45.60 -20.59
C ASN A 206 7.34 44.32 -21.11
N ALA A 207 7.10 43.93 -22.38
CA ALA A 207 7.64 42.69 -22.93
C ALA A 207 9.16 42.60 -22.79
N ASN A 208 9.87 43.70 -23.02
CA ASN A 208 11.34 43.73 -22.97
C ASN A 208 11.90 44.04 -21.56
N ARG A 209 11.04 44.15 -20.54
CA ARG A 209 11.46 44.49 -19.18
C ARG A 209 11.70 43.23 -18.37
N GLN A 210 12.66 43.32 -17.45
CA GLN A 210 12.95 42.21 -16.55
C GLN A 210 11.77 42.00 -15.59
N SER A 211 11.23 40.80 -15.61
CA SER A 211 10.18 40.33 -14.72
C SER A 211 10.75 39.35 -13.70
N LEU A 212 10.12 39.28 -12.52
CA LEU A 212 10.51 38.31 -11.51
C LEU A 212 10.39 36.87 -12.03
N THR A 213 9.33 36.57 -12.78
CA THR A 213 9.13 35.26 -13.44
C THR A 213 10.33 34.86 -14.30
N ALA A 214 10.81 35.76 -15.18
CA ALA A 214 11.96 35.47 -16.03
C ALA A 214 13.24 35.26 -15.21
N SER A 215 13.46 36.07 -14.19
CA SER A 215 14.62 35.96 -13.28
C SER A 215 14.64 34.62 -12.53
N VAL A 216 13.51 34.21 -11.97
CA VAL A 216 13.35 32.97 -11.22
C VAL A 216 13.49 31.74 -12.13
N LEU A 217 12.87 31.77 -13.31
CA LEU A 217 13.00 30.70 -14.30
C LEU A 217 14.42 30.58 -14.88
N LYS A 218 15.17 31.70 -14.96
CA LYS A 218 16.58 31.69 -15.35
C LYS A 218 17.46 31.11 -14.25
N ALA A 219 17.18 31.43 -12.99
CA ALA A 219 17.92 30.90 -11.85
C ALA A 219 17.61 29.42 -11.55
N GLY A 220 16.41 28.94 -11.91
CA GLY A 220 15.98 27.56 -11.68
C GLY A 220 15.69 27.24 -10.20
N ARG A 221 15.66 28.25 -9.33
CA ARG A 221 15.41 28.14 -7.89
C ARG A 221 14.63 29.35 -7.40
N ALA A 222 14.10 29.27 -6.18
CA ALA A 222 13.39 30.40 -5.56
C ALA A 222 14.32 31.62 -5.42
N LEU A 223 13.75 32.81 -5.63
CA LEU A 223 14.42 34.10 -5.44
C LEU A 223 13.55 35.00 -4.56
N ALA A 224 14.14 35.51 -3.49
CA ALA A 224 13.54 36.52 -2.63
C ALA A 224 14.04 37.92 -3.01
N ALA A 225 13.15 38.90 -2.94
CA ALA A 225 13.45 40.32 -3.04
C ALA A 225 12.74 41.07 -1.92
N ASP A 226 13.50 41.45 -0.89
CA ASP A 226 13.03 42.18 0.28
C ASP A 226 12.51 43.59 -0.08
N ASP A 227 13.04 44.20 -1.14
CA ASP A 227 12.54 45.45 -1.71
C ASP A 227 12.46 45.34 -3.24
N VAL A 228 11.24 45.28 -3.77
CA VAL A 228 10.99 45.18 -5.22
C VAL A 228 11.44 46.41 -6.00
N PHE A 229 11.57 47.58 -5.36
CA PHE A 229 12.01 48.81 -6.03
C PHE A 229 13.53 48.92 -6.10
N ASN A 230 14.26 48.09 -5.33
CA ASN A 230 15.71 48.04 -5.29
C ASN A 230 16.26 46.63 -5.55
N SER A 231 15.55 45.84 -6.36
CA SER A 231 15.93 44.45 -6.67
C SER A 231 16.46 44.30 -8.09
N PRO A 232 17.53 43.50 -8.31
CA PRO A 232 18.00 43.16 -9.66
C PRO A 232 17.09 42.14 -10.37
N TYR A 233 16.05 41.61 -9.71
CA TYR A 233 15.23 40.53 -10.25
C TYR A 233 13.95 41.02 -10.94
N ILE A 234 13.54 42.27 -10.71
CA ILE A 234 12.32 42.86 -11.27
C ILE A 234 12.57 44.32 -11.61
N SER A 235 12.08 44.77 -12.76
CA SER A 235 12.12 46.18 -13.13
C SER A 235 11.16 47.03 -12.29
N VAL A 236 11.61 48.23 -11.93
CA VAL A 236 10.84 49.20 -11.13
C VAL A 236 9.49 49.51 -11.78
N GLU A 237 9.41 49.57 -13.10
CA GLU A 237 8.16 49.87 -13.82
C GLU A 237 7.14 48.74 -13.75
N ILE A 238 7.60 47.48 -13.66
CA ILE A 238 6.69 46.35 -13.41
C ILE A 238 6.27 46.35 -11.95
N ALA A 239 7.21 46.55 -11.01
CA ALA A 239 6.93 46.57 -9.57
C ALA A 239 5.85 47.61 -9.20
N LYS A 240 5.90 48.82 -9.78
CA LYS A 240 4.92 49.90 -9.56
C LYS A 240 3.47 49.56 -9.88
N ARG A 241 3.20 48.50 -10.65
CA ARG A 241 1.83 48.09 -11.01
C ARG A 241 1.14 47.26 -9.93
N TYR A 242 1.90 46.80 -8.94
CA TYR A 242 1.42 45.93 -7.87
C TYR A 242 1.59 46.64 -6.52
N PRO A 243 0.71 46.38 -5.54
CA PRO A 243 0.82 46.97 -4.19
C PRO A 243 2.04 46.46 -3.41
N THR A 244 2.68 45.41 -3.91
CA THR A 244 3.72 44.63 -3.25
C THR A 244 5.01 45.42 -3.00
N ARG A 245 5.61 45.21 -1.83
CA ARG A 245 6.90 45.77 -1.39
C ARG A 245 8.02 44.73 -1.36
N SER A 246 7.68 43.49 -1.00
CA SER A 246 8.63 42.38 -0.92
C SER A 246 8.03 41.14 -1.58
N VAL A 247 8.84 40.34 -2.27
CA VAL A 247 8.37 39.19 -3.05
C VAL A 247 9.26 37.97 -2.93
N LEU A 248 8.63 36.79 -2.92
CA LEU A 248 9.27 35.50 -3.12
C LEU A 248 8.75 34.89 -4.42
N GLY A 249 9.64 34.70 -5.39
CA GLY A 249 9.33 34.04 -6.63
C GLY A 249 9.79 32.58 -6.62
N VAL A 250 8.88 31.66 -6.91
CA VAL A 250 9.13 30.21 -6.98
C VAL A 250 8.95 29.72 -8.42
N PRO A 251 9.94 29.04 -9.01
CA PRO A 251 9.85 28.55 -10.38
C PRO A 251 8.88 27.38 -10.47
N LEU A 252 7.99 27.41 -11.48
CA LEU A 252 7.16 26.28 -11.85
C LEU A 252 7.82 25.59 -13.04
N ILE A 253 8.69 24.62 -12.75
CA ILE A 253 9.44 23.85 -13.76
C ILE A 253 9.07 22.38 -13.61
N ALA A 254 8.65 21.75 -14.71
CA ALA A 254 8.38 20.32 -14.75
C ALA A 254 9.40 19.65 -15.67
N ARG A 255 10.27 18.82 -15.07
CA ARG A 255 11.46 18.26 -15.74
C ARG A 255 12.37 19.40 -16.23
N GLU A 256 12.38 19.66 -17.53
CA GLU A 256 13.15 20.74 -18.16
C GLU A 256 12.25 21.83 -18.80
N ASN A 257 10.92 21.66 -18.72
CA ASN A 257 9.97 22.60 -19.31
C ASN A 257 9.63 23.70 -18.31
N LYS A 258 9.88 24.95 -18.71
CA LYS A 258 9.53 26.15 -17.95
C LYS A 258 8.04 26.43 -18.11
N LEU A 259 7.26 26.14 -17.08
CA LEU A 259 5.81 26.35 -17.11
C LEU A 259 5.44 27.79 -16.71
N GLY A 260 6.21 28.41 -15.82
CA GLY A 260 5.90 29.73 -15.28
C GLY A 260 6.51 29.99 -13.90
N ALA A 261 5.90 30.87 -13.14
CA ALA A 261 6.29 31.13 -11.75
C ALA A 261 5.08 31.46 -10.87
N ALA A 262 5.16 31.07 -9.61
CA ALA A 262 4.33 31.59 -8.53
C ALA A 262 5.12 32.70 -7.82
N ILE A 263 4.48 33.85 -7.61
CA ILE A 263 5.08 35.02 -6.98
C ILE A 263 4.24 35.35 -5.75
N ILE A 264 4.84 35.29 -4.59
CA ILE A 264 4.20 35.53 -3.30
C ILE A 264 4.63 36.92 -2.85
N GLY A 265 3.67 37.77 -2.55
CA GLY A 265 3.86 39.20 -2.32
C GLY A 265 3.41 39.65 -0.95
N PHE A 266 4.22 40.50 -0.33
CA PHE A 266 3.92 41.25 0.89
C PHE A 266 3.80 42.73 0.55
N ASN A 267 2.72 43.35 0.97
CA ASN A 267 2.43 44.78 0.77
C ASN A 267 3.12 45.66 1.82
N SER A 268 3.72 45.04 2.85
CA SER A 268 4.64 45.63 3.80
C SER A 268 6.06 45.07 3.60
N PRO A 269 7.12 45.77 4.05
CA PRO A 269 8.47 45.22 4.03
C PRO A 269 8.54 43.88 4.77
N HIS A 270 9.07 42.86 4.11
CA HIS A 270 9.29 41.51 4.67
C HIS A 270 10.71 41.05 4.35
N HIS A 271 11.38 40.48 5.36
CA HIS A 271 12.70 39.86 5.21
C HIS A 271 12.53 38.35 5.22
N PHE A 272 12.91 37.70 4.12
CA PHE A 272 12.73 36.26 3.96
C PHE A 272 13.77 35.47 4.74
N THR A 273 13.32 34.48 5.49
CA THR A 273 14.16 33.51 6.20
C THR A 273 14.57 32.36 5.28
N THR A 274 15.54 31.54 5.70
CA THR A 274 15.96 30.37 4.88
C THR A 274 14.87 29.29 4.86
N GLU A 275 14.06 29.21 5.92
CA GLU A 275 12.94 28.29 6.04
C GLU A 275 11.77 28.64 5.10
N GLU A 276 11.66 29.92 4.69
CA GLU A 276 10.64 30.40 3.76
C GLU A 276 11.03 30.26 2.28
N ILE A 277 12.32 30.05 1.97
CA ILE A 277 12.89 29.97 0.60
C ILE A 277 13.11 28.51 0.17
#